data_AF-A0A9W9CQR6-F1
#
_entry.id   AF-A0A9W9CQR6-F1
#
_cell.length_a   1.000
_cell.length_b   1.000
_cell.length_c   1.000
_cell.angle_alpha   90.00
_cell.angle_beta   90.00
_cell.angle_gamma   90.00
#
_symmetry.space_group_name_H-M   'P 1'
#
loop_
_entity.id
_entity.type
_entity.pdbx_description
1 polymer ?
#
loop_
_entity_poly.entity_id
_entity_poly.type
_entity_poly.pdbx_seq_one_letter_code
_entity_poly.pdbx_strand_id
1 'polypeptide(L)'
;MAAVLLSYIFGASAVTAQYVPLPWAYTQNESVVRVSVNAGVQYQTMIGGGCSGAFGVACDQTGAHGLSPTNQQLVSNYLFDENLGGLSILRNRIGSSPTDGILGSCPSTPSSTLNFTSLGANDSTADSCQLKLTQQALLANPDLFIYADAWSAPGCFKTDETDINGGLICGVRGSNCTEDWRQAYADYLVQYVKLYEEKGINVSLLGAYNEPDFNPVTYASMESDGFQAKDFLEILYPTVKKYRNDLEVSCCDATGARQERSILYELEQAGGGALYDVATWHNYQSNPERAFNSQGQPNMQTEYADGSGPWNTTWDTTGQLAEGLQWAMYM
;
A
#
# COMPACT_ATOMS: atom_id res chain seq x y z
N MET A 1 -57.30 -15.91 -40.44
CA MET A 1 -56.53 -16.80 -39.53
C MET A 1 -55.07 -16.52 -39.76
N ALA A 2 -54.40 -15.96 -38.75
CA ALA A 2 -52.99 -15.61 -38.78
C ALA A 2 -52.13 -16.87 -38.67
N ALA A 3 -51.07 -16.97 -39.47
CA ALA A 3 -50.00 -17.94 -39.28
C ALA A 3 -48.72 -17.15 -38.97
N VAL A 4 -48.24 -17.33 -37.75
CA VAL A 4 -47.10 -16.66 -37.14
C VAL A 4 -45.80 -17.26 -37.69
N LEU A 5 -44.91 -16.41 -38.25
CA LEU A 5 -43.52 -16.77 -38.48
C LEU A 5 -42.77 -16.74 -37.14
N LEU A 6 -42.25 -17.89 -36.71
CA LEU A 6 -41.28 -17.98 -35.62
C LEU A 6 -39.88 -17.90 -36.23
N SER A 7 -39.22 -16.75 -36.08
CA SER A 7 -37.81 -16.57 -36.40
C SER A 7 -36.96 -17.04 -35.21
N TYR A 8 -36.19 -18.11 -35.41
CA TYR A 8 -35.20 -18.56 -34.43
C TYR A 8 -34.00 -17.62 -34.44
N ILE A 9 -33.80 -16.90 -33.33
CA ILE A 9 -32.57 -16.15 -33.05
C ILE A 9 -31.53 -17.15 -32.55
N PHE A 10 -30.52 -17.44 -33.37
CA PHE A 10 -29.31 -18.13 -32.92
C PHE A 10 -28.47 -17.13 -32.12
N GLY A 11 -28.51 -17.24 -30.78
CA GLY A 11 -27.58 -16.56 -29.90
C GLY A 11 -26.18 -17.15 -30.10
N ALA A 12 -25.26 -16.35 -30.63
CA ALA A 12 -23.83 -16.69 -30.63
C ALA A 12 -23.34 -16.71 -29.19
N SER A 13 -23.21 -17.91 -28.62
CA SER A 13 -22.53 -18.10 -27.35
C SER A 13 -21.03 -17.96 -27.64
N ALA A 14 -20.44 -16.85 -27.22
CA ALA A 14 -18.99 -16.71 -27.20
C ALA A 14 -18.44 -17.77 -26.24
N VAL A 15 -17.81 -18.81 -26.80
CA VAL A 15 -17.03 -19.76 -26.03
C VAL A 15 -15.80 -18.97 -25.56
N THR A 16 -15.82 -18.53 -24.32
CA THR A 16 -14.60 -18.06 -23.66
C THR A 16 -13.69 -19.28 -23.55
N ALA A 17 -12.51 -19.20 -24.18
CA ALA A 17 -11.50 -20.23 -24.05
C ALA A 17 -11.10 -20.29 -22.57
N GLN A 18 -11.60 -21.30 -21.87
CA GLN A 18 -11.19 -21.61 -20.52
C GLN A 18 -9.70 -21.95 -20.60
N TYR A 19 -8.85 -21.15 -19.95
CA TYR A 19 -7.43 -21.44 -19.84
C TYR A 19 -7.29 -22.78 -19.11
N VAL A 20 -6.96 -23.84 -19.85
CA VAL A 20 -6.59 -25.13 -19.27
C VAL A 20 -5.06 -25.09 -19.16
N PRO A 21 -4.49 -24.91 -17.97
CA PRO A 21 -3.04 -25.00 -17.83
C PRO A 21 -2.60 -26.37 -18.34
N LEU A 22 -1.77 -26.36 -19.38
CA LEU A 22 -1.09 -27.58 -19.82
C LEU A 22 -0.22 -28.04 -18.66
N PRO A 23 -0.39 -29.27 -18.13
CA PRO A 23 0.46 -29.74 -17.05
C PRO A 23 1.91 -29.67 -17.52
N TRP A 24 2.74 -28.94 -16.79
CA TRP A 24 4.17 -28.88 -17.05
C TRP A 24 4.75 -30.29 -16.94
N ALA A 25 5.12 -30.86 -18.09
CA ALA A 25 5.79 -32.15 -18.15
C ALA A 25 7.31 -31.92 -18.08
N TYR A 26 7.84 -31.80 -16.86
CA TYR A 26 9.29 -31.86 -16.65
C TYR A 26 9.70 -33.29 -16.30
N THR A 27 10.73 -33.84 -16.94
CA THR A 27 11.32 -35.11 -16.55
C THR A 27 12.03 -34.94 -15.21
N GLN A 28 11.38 -35.31 -14.12
CA GLN A 28 11.93 -35.27 -12.77
C GLN A 28 12.94 -36.42 -12.59
N ASN A 29 14.24 -36.11 -12.73
CA ASN A 29 15.35 -37.02 -12.43
C ASN A 29 15.82 -36.89 -10.96
N GLU A 30 15.01 -36.26 -10.10
CA GLU A 30 15.34 -35.98 -8.71
C GLU A 30 14.75 -37.04 -7.76
N SER A 31 15.38 -37.18 -6.60
CA SER A 31 14.85 -38.02 -5.52
C SER A 31 13.48 -37.51 -5.06
N VAL A 32 12.51 -38.42 -4.94
CA VAL A 32 11.14 -38.09 -4.54
C VAL A 32 11.13 -37.44 -3.15
N VAL A 33 10.75 -36.16 -3.09
CA VAL A 33 10.42 -35.46 -1.85
C VAL A 33 8.94 -35.67 -1.55
N ARG A 34 8.60 -36.11 -0.33
CA ARG A 34 7.21 -36.21 0.12
C ARG A 34 6.87 -35.03 1.01
N VAL A 35 5.99 -34.16 0.51
CA VAL A 35 5.37 -33.08 1.29
C VAL A 35 3.99 -33.54 1.75
N SER A 36 3.66 -33.31 3.03
CA SER A 36 2.33 -33.60 3.59
C SER A 36 1.75 -32.35 4.22
N VAL A 37 0.52 -32.01 3.88
CA VAL A 37 -0.21 -30.86 4.44
C VAL A 37 -1.19 -31.37 5.50
N ASN A 38 -1.13 -30.80 6.71
CA ASN A 38 -2.08 -31.09 7.80
C ASN A 38 -3.02 -29.89 8.00
N ALA A 39 -4.22 -29.95 7.41
CA ALA A 39 -5.23 -28.89 7.52
C ALA A 39 -5.79 -28.70 8.95
N GLY A 40 -5.46 -29.58 9.91
CA GLY A 40 -5.80 -29.42 11.33
C GLY A 40 -4.84 -28.50 12.10
N VAL A 41 -3.73 -28.08 11.51
CA VAL A 41 -2.80 -27.10 12.09
C VAL A 41 -3.00 -25.77 11.37
N GLN A 42 -3.44 -24.75 12.11
CA GLN A 42 -3.69 -23.40 11.59
C GLN A 42 -2.66 -22.41 12.14
N TYR A 43 -2.27 -21.45 11.32
CA TYR A 43 -1.36 -20.36 11.66
C TYR A 43 -2.08 -19.01 11.46
N GLN A 44 -1.38 -18.00 10.94
CA GLN A 44 -1.96 -16.70 10.63
C GLN A 44 -2.99 -16.77 9.50
N THR A 45 -3.95 -15.86 9.54
CA THR A 45 -4.77 -15.52 8.37
C THR A 45 -3.98 -14.56 7.49
N MET A 46 -3.90 -14.84 6.18
CA MET A 46 -3.25 -13.95 5.23
C MET A 46 -4.19 -12.79 4.87
N ILE A 47 -3.70 -11.55 5.00
CA ILE A 47 -4.41 -10.36 4.50
C ILE A 47 -4.49 -10.43 2.96
N GLY A 48 -3.38 -10.75 2.31
CA GLY A 48 -3.29 -10.85 0.86
C GLY A 48 -1.87 -10.75 0.33
N GLY A 49 -1.76 -10.72 -0.99
CA GLY A 49 -0.55 -10.37 -1.74
C GLY A 49 -0.88 -9.24 -2.71
N GLY A 50 0.09 -8.36 -3.00
CA GLY A 50 -0.20 -7.14 -3.73
C GLY A 50 0.97 -6.52 -4.45
N CYS A 51 0.72 -5.32 -4.97
CA CYS A 51 1.73 -4.47 -5.59
C CYS A 51 1.45 -3.00 -5.28
N SER A 52 2.35 -2.12 -5.71
CA SER A 52 2.19 -0.67 -5.63
C SER A 52 2.28 -0.01 -7.00
N GLY A 53 1.47 1.03 -7.18
CA GLY A 53 1.55 1.92 -8.34
C GLY A 53 2.57 3.06 -8.22
N ALA A 54 3.34 3.10 -7.13
CA ALA A 54 4.33 4.14 -6.87
C ALA A 54 5.43 4.22 -7.95
N PHE A 55 6.27 5.26 -7.86
CA PHE A 55 7.40 5.51 -8.78
C PHE A 55 7.04 5.56 -10.27
N GLY A 56 5.81 5.97 -10.60
CA GLY A 56 5.34 6.12 -11.98
C GLY A 56 4.75 4.85 -12.59
N VAL A 57 4.82 3.70 -11.90
CA VAL A 57 4.29 2.42 -12.40
C VAL A 57 2.79 2.51 -12.69
N ALA A 58 2.03 3.25 -11.88
CA ALA A 58 0.61 3.53 -12.16
C ALA A 58 0.42 4.25 -13.49
N CYS A 59 1.23 5.26 -13.81
CA CYS A 59 1.14 5.97 -15.08
C CYS A 59 1.54 5.08 -16.26
N ASP A 60 2.59 4.26 -16.10
CA ASP A 60 3.05 3.32 -17.13
C ASP A 60 1.93 2.34 -17.51
N GLN A 61 1.34 1.69 -16.50
CA GLN A 61 0.23 0.75 -16.68
C GLN A 61 -1.02 1.43 -17.24
N THR A 62 -1.28 2.69 -16.87
CA THR A 62 -2.50 3.43 -17.25
C THR A 62 -2.32 4.31 -18.50
N GLY A 63 -1.25 4.07 -19.27
CA GLY A 63 -1.13 4.49 -20.67
C GLY A 63 -0.11 5.59 -20.97
N ALA A 64 0.74 6.00 -20.02
CA ALA A 64 1.78 7.01 -20.26
C ALA A 64 2.74 6.63 -21.40
N HIS A 65 2.90 5.33 -21.66
CA HIS A 65 3.73 4.78 -22.73
C HIS A 65 2.94 4.17 -23.89
N GLY A 66 1.66 4.53 -24.05
CA GLY A 66 0.88 4.21 -25.25
C GLY A 66 0.10 2.89 -25.19
N LEU A 67 -0.06 2.27 -24.02
CA LEU A 67 -1.03 1.16 -23.88
C LEU A 67 -2.44 1.67 -24.23
N SER A 68 -3.16 0.96 -25.11
CA SER A 68 -4.57 1.26 -25.40
C SER A 68 -5.44 1.05 -24.16
N PRO A 69 -6.61 1.70 -24.02
CA PRO A 69 -7.50 1.49 -22.87
C PRO A 69 -7.84 0.01 -22.62
N THR A 70 -8.02 -0.77 -23.69
CA THR A 70 -8.22 -2.23 -23.60
C THR A 70 -7.02 -2.95 -23.00
N ASN A 71 -5.80 -2.60 -23.42
CA ASN A 71 -4.58 -3.21 -22.88
C ASN A 71 -4.29 -2.78 -21.45
N GLN A 72 -4.61 -1.53 -21.07
CA GLN A 72 -4.50 -1.07 -19.68
C GLN A 72 -5.36 -1.95 -18.76
N GLN A 73 -6.64 -2.16 -19.11
CA GLN A 73 -7.53 -3.03 -18.34
C GLN A 73 -7.09 -4.50 -18.38
N LEU A 74 -6.58 -4.99 -19.51
CA LEU A 74 -6.09 -6.36 -19.62
C LEU A 74 -4.93 -6.63 -18.66
N VAL A 75 -4.01 -5.68 -18.47
CA VAL A 75 -2.94 -5.78 -17.46
C VAL A 75 -3.54 -5.85 -16.05
N SER A 76 -4.50 -4.98 -15.72
CA SER A 76 -5.17 -5.03 -14.41
C SER A 76 -5.91 -6.35 -14.18
N ASN A 77 -6.54 -6.92 -15.20
CA ASN A 77 -7.17 -8.24 -15.09
C ASN A 77 -6.12 -9.34 -14.81
N TYR A 78 -5.00 -9.35 -15.53
CA TYR A 78 -3.95 -10.34 -15.27
C TYR A 78 -3.37 -10.26 -13.85
N LEU A 79 -3.28 -9.06 -13.29
CA LEU A 79 -2.73 -8.86 -11.95
C LEU A 79 -3.75 -9.15 -10.85
N PHE A 80 -4.96 -8.60 -10.96
CA PHE A 80 -5.90 -8.53 -9.83
C PHE A 80 -7.06 -9.52 -9.90
N ASP A 81 -7.46 -10.01 -11.09
CA ASP A 81 -8.56 -11.00 -11.19
C ASP A 81 -8.21 -12.25 -10.37
N GLU A 82 -9.13 -12.67 -9.49
CA GLU A 82 -8.94 -13.77 -8.53
C GLU A 82 -8.62 -15.11 -9.21
N ASN A 83 -9.01 -15.29 -10.47
CA ASN A 83 -8.80 -16.51 -11.24
C ASN A 83 -7.56 -16.43 -12.16
N LEU A 84 -6.86 -15.30 -12.18
CA LEU A 84 -5.64 -15.07 -12.96
C LEU A 84 -4.44 -14.83 -12.05
N GLY A 85 -4.18 -13.58 -11.67
CA GLY A 85 -3.05 -13.20 -10.82
C GLY A 85 -3.39 -13.18 -9.33
N GLY A 86 -4.65 -12.89 -9.00
CA GLY A 86 -5.16 -12.92 -7.63
C GLY A 86 -4.49 -11.94 -6.66
N LEU A 87 -3.89 -10.85 -7.14
CA LEU A 87 -3.47 -9.78 -6.25
C LEU A 87 -4.71 -9.17 -5.57
N SER A 88 -4.66 -9.09 -4.24
CA SER A 88 -5.76 -8.63 -3.40
C SER A 88 -5.40 -7.39 -2.58
N ILE A 89 -4.17 -6.90 -2.68
CA ILE A 89 -3.72 -5.66 -2.06
C ILE A 89 -3.18 -4.69 -3.14
N LEU A 90 -3.57 -3.43 -3.06
CA LEU A 90 -2.95 -2.34 -3.84
C LEU A 90 -2.48 -1.24 -2.89
N ARG A 91 -1.18 -0.93 -2.91
CA ARG A 91 -0.58 0.16 -2.12
C ARG A 91 -0.41 1.43 -2.95
N ASN A 92 -1.00 2.53 -2.48
CA ASN A 92 -0.89 3.88 -3.06
C ASN A 92 -0.06 4.79 -2.16
N ARG A 93 0.77 5.63 -2.76
CA ARG A 93 1.50 6.70 -2.07
C ARG A 93 0.58 7.88 -1.83
N ILE A 94 0.59 8.43 -0.62
CA ILE A 94 0.03 9.76 -0.33
C ILE A 94 1.14 10.79 -0.55
N GLY A 95 0.96 11.66 -1.55
CA GLY A 95 1.88 12.75 -1.85
C GLY A 95 1.93 13.80 -0.73
N SER A 96 2.99 14.60 -0.67
CA SER A 96 3.22 15.64 0.35
C SER A 96 3.62 17.00 -0.23
N SER A 97 4.26 16.98 -1.41
CA SER A 97 4.72 18.20 -2.08
C SER A 97 3.55 19.06 -2.59
N PRO A 98 3.74 20.36 -2.85
CA PRO A 98 2.69 21.20 -3.44
C PRO A 98 2.16 20.72 -4.81
N THR A 99 2.93 19.89 -5.53
CA THR A 99 2.57 19.39 -6.88
C THR A 99 2.00 17.98 -6.88
N ASP A 100 2.06 17.27 -5.77
CA ASP A 100 1.67 15.85 -5.66
C ASP A 100 0.74 15.59 -4.45
N GLY A 101 0.80 16.42 -3.41
CA GLY A 101 -0.08 16.37 -2.26
C GLY A 101 -1.39 17.15 -2.47
N ILE A 102 -2.29 17.01 -1.51
CA ILE A 102 -3.63 17.61 -1.54
C ILE A 102 -3.73 18.93 -0.77
N LEU A 103 -2.62 19.41 -0.18
CA LEU A 103 -2.60 20.68 0.54
C LEU A 103 -2.27 21.80 -0.45
N GLY A 104 -3.26 22.61 -0.82
CA GLY A 104 -3.09 23.67 -1.81
C GLY A 104 -2.20 24.82 -1.34
N SER A 105 -2.17 25.09 -0.04
CA SER A 105 -1.30 26.09 0.56
C SER A 105 -1.10 25.83 2.05
N CYS A 106 0.10 26.11 2.54
CA CYS A 106 0.37 26.03 3.97
C CYS A 106 -0.49 27.02 4.76
N PRO A 107 -1.21 26.55 5.80
CA PRO A 107 -1.96 27.43 6.70
C PRO A 107 -1.02 28.31 7.52
N SER A 108 -1.53 29.44 8.02
CA SER A 108 -0.75 30.36 8.85
C SER A 108 -0.46 29.85 10.26
N THR A 109 -1.36 29.02 10.81
CA THR A 109 -1.25 28.41 12.14
C THR A 109 -1.89 27.01 12.10
N PRO A 110 -1.57 26.10 13.03
CA PRO A 110 -2.23 24.79 13.09
C PRO A 110 -3.75 24.85 13.28
N SER A 111 -4.25 25.94 13.86
CA SER A 111 -5.69 26.15 14.10
C SER A 111 -6.43 26.76 12.90
N SER A 112 -5.71 27.19 11.87
CA SER A 112 -6.32 27.78 10.68
C SER A 112 -7.00 26.71 9.83
N THR A 113 -8.07 27.06 9.12
CA THR A 113 -8.72 26.17 8.17
C THR A 113 -7.72 25.69 7.11
N LEU A 114 -7.59 24.37 6.96
CA LEU A 114 -6.75 23.76 5.93
C LEU A 114 -7.36 23.94 4.53
N ASN A 115 -6.54 24.40 3.59
CA ASN A 115 -6.94 24.59 2.20
C ASN A 115 -6.60 23.34 1.39
N PHE A 116 -7.51 22.37 1.35
CA PHE A 116 -7.33 21.15 0.57
C PHE A 116 -7.79 21.32 -0.87
N THR A 117 -7.07 20.71 -1.79
CA THR A 117 -7.44 20.59 -3.21
C THR A 117 -8.07 19.23 -3.49
N SER A 118 -8.76 19.08 -4.63
CA SER A 118 -9.14 17.75 -5.10
C SER A 118 -7.91 16.97 -5.59
N LEU A 119 -8.05 15.67 -5.87
CA LEU A 119 -7.01 14.84 -6.51
C LEU A 119 -6.68 15.28 -7.95
N GLY A 120 -7.43 16.24 -8.50
CA GLY A 120 -7.31 16.73 -9.86
C GLY A 120 -8.64 16.71 -10.61
N ALA A 121 -8.70 17.44 -11.72
CA ALA A 121 -9.88 17.47 -12.61
C ALA A 121 -9.92 16.30 -13.61
N ASN A 122 -8.79 15.62 -13.83
CA ASN A 122 -8.66 14.50 -14.74
C ASN A 122 -8.27 13.24 -13.97
N ASP A 123 -9.22 12.33 -13.80
CA ASP A 123 -9.02 11.08 -13.08
C ASP A 123 -7.92 10.22 -13.71
N SER A 124 -7.62 10.39 -15.01
CA SER A 124 -6.56 9.62 -15.68
C SER A 124 -5.14 9.99 -15.25
N THR A 125 -4.96 11.17 -14.64
CA THR A 125 -3.65 11.66 -14.17
C THR A 125 -3.67 12.04 -12.70
N ALA A 126 -4.83 11.98 -12.05
CA ALA A 126 -5.02 12.31 -10.66
C ALA A 126 -4.14 11.43 -9.76
N ASP A 127 -3.56 12.04 -8.73
CA ASP A 127 -2.70 11.37 -7.75
C ASP A 127 -1.59 10.54 -8.43
N SER A 128 -0.85 11.15 -9.36
CA SER A 128 0.19 10.45 -10.13
C SER A 128 -0.31 9.17 -10.82
N CYS A 129 -1.51 9.25 -11.41
CA CYS A 129 -2.24 8.14 -12.06
C CYS A 129 -2.71 7.00 -11.12
N GLN A 130 -2.45 7.07 -9.81
CA GLN A 130 -2.83 6.02 -8.85
C GLN A 130 -4.35 5.86 -8.74
N LEU A 131 -5.10 6.96 -8.89
CA LEU A 131 -6.57 6.91 -8.91
C LEU A 131 -7.07 5.99 -10.04
N LYS A 132 -6.54 6.19 -11.26
CA LYS A 132 -6.94 5.39 -12.43
C LYS A 132 -6.50 3.93 -12.29
N LEU A 133 -5.30 3.67 -11.79
CA LEU A 133 -4.85 2.30 -11.50
C LEU A 133 -5.81 1.61 -10.53
N THR A 134 -6.16 2.29 -9.44
CA THR A 134 -7.07 1.77 -8.41
C THR A 134 -8.46 1.47 -8.97
N GLN A 135 -9.01 2.37 -9.81
CA GLN A 135 -10.28 2.13 -10.50
C GLN A 135 -10.23 0.88 -11.41
N GLN A 136 -9.15 0.71 -12.18
CA GLN A 136 -9.00 -0.45 -13.07
C GLN A 136 -8.78 -1.75 -12.29
N ALA A 137 -8.06 -1.69 -11.17
CA ALA A 137 -7.85 -2.81 -10.28
C ALA A 137 -9.18 -3.25 -9.63
N LEU A 138 -10.01 -2.31 -9.16
CA LEU A 138 -11.34 -2.60 -8.59
C LEU A 138 -12.33 -3.21 -9.59
N LEU A 139 -12.19 -2.90 -10.88
CA LEU A 139 -12.98 -3.58 -11.92
C LEU A 139 -12.60 -5.06 -12.08
N ALA A 140 -11.35 -5.41 -11.80
CA ALA A 140 -10.84 -6.78 -11.85
C ALA A 140 -11.07 -7.53 -10.53
N ASN A 141 -10.94 -6.84 -9.39
CA ASN A 141 -11.15 -7.36 -8.06
C ASN A 141 -11.89 -6.34 -7.18
N PRO A 142 -13.23 -6.48 -7.04
CA PRO A 142 -14.03 -5.56 -6.24
C PRO A 142 -13.72 -5.56 -4.73
N ASP A 143 -13.06 -6.62 -4.23
CA ASP A 143 -12.74 -6.81 -2.81
C ASP A 143 -11.28 -6.41 -2.47
N LEU A 144 -10.65 -5.57 -3.30
CA LEU A 144 -9.28 -5.11 -3.07
C LEU A 144 -9.12 -4.42 -1.71
N PHE A 145 -8.10 -4.86 -0.99
CA PHE A 145 -7.59 -4.18 0.19
C PHE A 145 -6.67 -3.05 -0.24
N ILE A 146 -7.09 -1.80 -0.03
CA ILE A 146 -6.35 -0.63 -0.49
C ILE A 146 -5.57 -0.05 0.69
N TYR A 147 -4.24 -0.05 0.57
CA TYR A 147 -3.35 0.59 1.53
C TYR A 147 -2.89 1.94 0.99
N ALA A 148 -3.23 3.04 1.68
CA ALA A 148 -2.70 4.36 1.36
C ALA A 148 -1.69 4.78 2.41
N ASP A 149 -0.45 5.03 2.01
CA ASP A 149 0.64 5.35 2.94
C ASP A 149 1.38 6.62 2.55
N ALA A 150 1.65 7.46 3.54
CA ALA A 150 2.30 8.74 3.35
C ALA A 150 3.82 8.64 3.47
N TRP A 151 4.50 9.09 2.42
CA TRP A 151 5.96 9.17 2.42
C TRP A 151 6.49 10.30 3.30
N SER A 152 5.71 11.36 3.45
CA SER A 152 6.04 12.52 4.25
C SER A 152 4.79 13.32 4.58
N ALA A 153 4.91 14.27 5.49
CA ALA A 153 3.95 15.34 5.65
C ALA A 153 4.31 16.54 4.76
N PRO A 154 3.33 17.40 4.42
CA PRO A 154 3.62 18.71 3.85
C PRO A 154 4.66 19.46 4.69
N GLY A 155 5.61 20.12 4.03
CA GLY A 155 6.79 20.70 4.70
C GLY A 155 6.45 21.66 5.85
N CYS A 156 5.38 22.44 5.76
CA CYS A 156 4.96 23.34 6.84
C CYS A 156 4.47 22.65 8.12
N PHE A 157 4.30 21.33 8.11
CA PHE A 157 3.99 20.54 9.31
C PHE A 157 5.24 19.95 9.96
N LYS A 158 6.41 20.13 9.34
CA LYS A 158 7.67 19.49 9.72
C LYS A 158 8.71 20.47 10.24
N THR A 159 9.69 19.94 10.96
CA THR A 159 10.83 20.69 11.56
C THR A 159 11.75 21.34 10.54
N ASP A 160 11.83 20.80 9.34
CA ASP A 160 12.74 21.20 8.25
C ASP A 160 12.08 22.06 7.18
N GLU A 161 10.77 22.37 7.35
CA GLU A 161 9.97 23.17 6.42
C GLU A 161 9.96 22.64 4.98
N THR A 162 10.24 21.35 4.77
CA THR A 162 10.26 20.68 3.46
C THR A 162 9.70 19.28 3.56
N ASP A 163 9.17 18.71 2.47
CA ASP A 163 8.66 17.35 2.49
C ASP A 163 9.73 16.29 2.22
N ILE A 164 10.93 16.70 1.78
CA ILE A 164 12.07 15.82 1.47
C ILE A 164 13.15 15.87 2.56
N ASN A 165 14.11 14.94 2.53
CA ASN A 165 15.31 14.91 3.39
C ASN A 165 15.10 14.62 4.90
N GLY A 166 14.01 13.93 5.27
CA GLY A 166 13.79 13.47 6.65
C GLY A 166 13.03 14.48 7.50
N GLY A 167 13.49 14.78 8.71
CA GLY A 167 12.80 15.71 9.61
C GLY A 167 11.59 15.10 10.31
N LEU A 168 11.11 15.78 11.36
CA LEU A 168 10.06 15.29 12.25
C LEU A 168 8.75 16.07 12.05
N ILE A 169 7.61 15.44 12.34
CA ILE A 169 6.36 16.18 12.55
C ILE A 169 6.53 17.15 13.72
N CYS A 170 6.19 18.41 13.52
CA CYS A 170 6.16 19.37 14.61
C CYS A 170 5.07 19.00 15.64
N GLY A 171 5.47 18.83 16.90
CA GLY A 171 4.57 18.46 18.00
C GLY A 171 4.91 17.09 18.62
N VAL A 172 5.67 16.25 17.94
CA VAL A 172 6.26 15.04 18.56
C VAL A 172 7.47 15.41 19.40
N ARG A 173 7.83 14.55 20.36
CA ARG A 173 9.03 14.74 21.17
C ARG A 173 10.29 14.89 20.30
N GLY A 174 11.16 15.81 20.71
CA GLY A 174 12.41 16.11 20.01
C GLY A 174 12.27 17.06 18.81
N SER A 175 11.06 17.39 18.36
CA SER A 175 10.86 18.29 17.21
C SER A 175 11.26 19.75 17.48
N ASN A 176 11.19 20.20 18.75
CA ASN A 176 11.49 21.58 19.19
C ASN A 176 10.76 22.68 18.39
N CYS A 177 9.57 22.38 17.84
CA CYS A 177 8.74 23.38 17.17
C CYS A 177 7.93 24.19 18.18
N THR A 178 7.67 25.45 17.86
CA THR A 178 6.78 26.32 18.66
C THR A 178 5.31 25.87 18.58
N GLU A 179 4.92 25.35 17.42
CA GLU A 179 3.55 24.98 17.07
C GLU A 179 3.40 23.45 16.96
N ASP A 180 2.22 22.94 17.29
CA ASP A 180 1.86 21.53 17.18
C ASP A 180 1.03 21.29 15.91
N TRP A 181 1.60 20.58 14.95
CA TRP A 181 1.01 20.32 13.64
C TRP A 181 0.45 18.89 13.52
N ARG A 182 0.48 18.09 14.59
CA ARG A 182 0.02 16.69 14.57
C ARG A 182 -1.46 16.58 14.14
N GLN A 183 -2.35 17.40 14.69
CA GLN A 183 -3.77 17.34 14.27
C GLN A 183 -3.95 17.71 12.79
N ALA A 184 -3.24 18.73 12.31
CA ALA A 184 -3.32 19.14 10.91
C ALA A 184 -2.84 18.04 9.96
N TYR A 185 -1.81 17.29 10.36
CA TYR A 185 -1.33 16.15 9.57
C TYR A 185 -2.31 14.95 9.63
N ALA A 186 -2.91 14.66 10.78
CA ALA A 186 -3.97 13.65 10.86
C ALA A 186 -5.19 14.01 9.98
N ASP A 187 -5.58 15.30 9.97
CA ASP A 187 -6.66 15.81 9.12
C ASP A 187 -6.31 15.73 7.64
N TYR A 188 -5.04 15.97 7.28
CA TYR A 188 -4.52 15.80 5.92
C TYR A 188 -4.68 14.36 5.43
N LEU A 189 -4.28 13.37 6.24
CA LEU A 189 -4.39 11.95 5.89
C LEU A 189 -5.87 11.51 5.76
N VAL A 190 -6.73 11.94 6.68
CA VAL A 190 -8.18 11.68 6.58
C VAL A 190 -8.79 12.35 5.36
N GLN A 191 -8.35 13.55 4.99
CA GLN A 191 -8.83 14.22 3.79
C GLN A 191 -8.44 13.47 2.51
N TYR A 192 -7.25 12.87 2.45
CA TYR A 192 -6.87 12.01 1.33
C TYR A 192 -7.86 10.85 1.16
N VAL A 193 -8.21 10.18 2.26
CA VAL A 193 -9.21 9.09 2.23
C VAL A 193 -10.58 9.60 1.76
N LYS A 194 -11.05 10.75 2.27
CA LYS A 194 -12.31 11.38 1.81
C LYS A 194 -12.34 11.60 0.30
N LEU A 195 -11.24 12.08 -0.27
CA LEU A 195 -11.16 12.34 -1.70
C LEU A 195 -11.23 11.06 -2.55
N TYR A 196 -10.69 9.93 -2.05
CA TYR A 196 -10.86 8.62 -2.67
C TYR A 196 -12.29 8.09 -2.51
N GLU A 197 -12.92 8.32 -1.36
CA GLU A 197 -14.32 7.95 -1.12
C GLU A 197 -15.30 8.74 -2.01
N GLU A 198 -15.03 10.02 -2.28
CA GLU A 198 -15.76 10.82 -3.27
C GLU A 198 -15.69 10.24 -4.69
N LYS A 199 -14.67 9.41 -4.97
CA LYS A 199 -14.49 8.65 -6.22
C LYS A 199 -15.05 7.23 -6.14
N GLY A 200 -15.74 6.87 -5.05
CA GLY A 200 -16.33 5.56 -4.83
C GLY A 200 -15.32 4.49 -4.40
N ILE A 201 -14.14 4.89 -3.91
CA ILE A 201 -13.06 3.98 -3.52
C ILE A 201 -12.91 3.98 -2.00
N ASN A 202 -13.00 2.80 -1.39
CA ASN A 202 -12.82 2.63 0.04
C ASN A 202 -11.37 2.25 0.37
N VAL A 203 -10.59 3.20 0.91
CA VAL A 203 -9.24 2.89 1.43
C VAL A 203 -9.38 2.01 2.67
N SER A 204 -8.71 0.86 2.74
CA SER A 204 -8.82 -0.11 3.84
C SER A 204 -7.88 0.21 4.99
N LEU A 205 -6.62 0.55 4.68
CA LEU A 205 -5.56 0.84 5.63
C LEU A 205 -4.94 2.19 5.31
N LEU A 206 -4.69 2.99 6.35
CA LEU A 206 -4.07 4.30 6.27
C LEU A 206 -2.76 4.33 7.05
N GLY A 207 -1.69 4.69 6.36
CA GLY A 207 -0.36 4.87 6.92
C GLY A 207 0.10 6.32 6.89
N ALA A 208 0.97 6.63 7.84
CA ALA A 208 1.50 7.97 8.05
C ALA A 208 3.02 8.04 7.85
N TYR A 209 3.66 6.91 7.57
CA TYR A 209 5.10 6.79 7.56
C TYR A 209 5.49 5.77 6.50
N ASN A 210 6.31 6.17 5.54
CA ASN A 210 7.12 5.26 4.76
C ASN A 210 8.55 5.34 5.29
N GLU A 211 9.11 4.22 5.75
CA GLU A 211 10.52 4.10 6.14
C GLU A 211 10.99 5.17 7.16
N PRO A 212 10.30 5.34 8.30
CA PRO A 212 10.61 6.40 9.26
C PRO A 212 12.00 6.24 9.91
N ASP A 213 12.62 5.07 9.78
CA ASP A 213 13.94 4.72 10.26
C ASP A 213 15.08 4.96 9.24
N PHE A 214 14.77 5.52 8.07
CA PHE A 214 15.72 5.59 6.95
C PHE A 214 16.01 7.02 6.49
N ASN A 215 17.09 7.59 7.01
CA ASN A 215 17.64 8.88 6.61
C ASN A 215 19.17 8.93 6.77
N PRO A 216 19.87 9.83 6.04
CA PRO A 216 19.33 10.83 5.11
C PRO A 216 18.97 10.23 3.74
N VAL A 217 17.88 10.73 3.14
CA VAL A 217 17.50 10.50 1.74
C VAL A 217 17.26 11.82 1.01
N THR A 218 17.05 11.81 -0.32
CA THR A 218 16.84 13.03 -1.13
C THR A 218 15.43 13.17 -1.70
N TYR A 219 14.51 12.33 -1.23
CA TYR A 219 13.11 12.25 -1.68
C TYR A 219 12.16 12.50 -0.50
N ALA A 220 10.85 12.51 -0.78
CA ALA A 220 9.82 12.73 0.23
C ALA A 220 9.97 11.74 1.38
N SER A 221 10.24 12.23 2.58
CA SER A 221 10.59 11.40 3.73
C SER A 221 10.29 12.14 5.03
N MET A 222 10.08 11.37 6.09
CA MET A 222 9.79 11.86 7.43
C MET A 222 10.21 10.84 8.47
N GLU A 223 10.98 11.27 9.46
CA GLU A 223 11.55 10.42 10.50
C GLU A 223 10.55 10.16 11.63
N SER A 224 10.63 8.98 12.23
CA SER A 224 10.01 8.67 13.52
C SER A 224 10.66 7.47 14.18
N ASP A 225 10.96 7.58 15.48
CA ASP A 225 11.15 6.42 16.36
C ASP A 225 9.79 5.96 16.95
N GLY A 226 9.77 4.89 17.76
CA GLY A 226 8.51 4.39 18.33
C GLY A 226 7.91 5.31 19.39
N PHE A 227 8.73 6.14 20.04
CA PHE A 227 8.27 7.12 21.01
C PHE A 227 7.60 8.33 20.35
N GLN A 228 8.12 8.77 19.21
CA GLN A 228 7.55 9.81 18.35
C GLN A 228 6.30 9.29 17.63
N ALA A 229 6.31 8.03 17.18
CA ALA A 229 5.14 7.36 16.62
C ALA A 229 4.00 7.35 17.64
N LYS A 230 4.28 7.06 18.93
CA LYS A 230 3.29 7.19 20.00
C LYS A 230 2.67 8.59 20.03
N ASP A 231 3.49 9.64 20.03
CA ASP A 231 3.01 11.02 20.14
C ASP A 231 2.09 11.42 18.98
N PHE A 232 2.32 10.88 17.78
CA PHE A 232 1.45 11.14 16.64
C PHE A 232 0.24 10.20 16.58
N LEU A 233 0.43 8.91 16.84
CA LEU A 233 -0.66 7.91 16.83
C LEU A 233 -1.73 8.21 17.90
N GLU A 234 -1.37 8.85 19.02
CA GLU A 234 -2.34 9.37 19.99
C GLU A 234 -3.31 10.40 19.39
N ILE A 235 -2.93 11.06 18.30
CA ILE A 235 -3.76 12.01 17.56
C ILE A 235 -4.40 11.32 16.35
N LEU A 236 -3.60 10.60 15.55
CA LEU A 236 -4.06 9.96 14.31
C LEU A 236 -5.14 8.91 14.58
N TYR A 237 -4.88 7.97 15.48
CA TYR A 237 -5.77 6.83 15.72
C TYR A 237 -7.19 7.25 16.10
N PRO A 238 -7.43 8.09 17.14
CA PRO A 238 -8.80 8.55 17.44
C PRO A 238 -9.39 9.44 16.34
N THR A 239 -8.58 10.21 15.60
CA THR A 239 -9.05 11.03 14.47
C THR A 239 -9.60 10.13 13.35
N VAL A 240 -8.86 9.08 13.00
CA VAL A 240 -9.25 8.07 12.02
C VAL A 240 -10.50 7.33 12.47
N LYS A 241 -10.53 6.78 13.69
CA LYS A 241 -11.69 6.02 14.18
C LYS A 241 -12.95 6.86 14.35
N LYS A 242 -12.81 8.16 14.65
CA LYS A 242 -13.92 9.11 14.66
C LYS A 242 -14.46 9.39 13.26
N TYR A 243 -13.58 9.45 12.26
CA TYR A 243 -13.99 9.62 10.87
C TYR A 243 -14.69 8.36 10.35
N ARG A 244 -14.04 7.21 10.47
CA ARG A 244 -14.52 5.92 9.98
C ARG A 244 -13.95 4.80 10.84
N ASN A 245 -14.83 4.05 11.52
CA ASN A 245 -14.40 3.04 12.49
C ASN A 245 -13.71 1.82 11.84
N ASP A 246 -14.09 1.48 10.61
CA ASP A 246 -13.50 0.40 9.81
C ASP A 246 -12.24 0.80 9.03
N LEU A 247 -11.84 2.08 9.05
CA LEU A 247 -10.54 2.48 8.50
C LEU A 247 -9.43 2.04 9.46
N GLU A 248 -8.56 1.16 9.00
CA GLU A 248 -7.42 0.67 9.76
C GLU A 248 -6.26 1.68 9.72
N VAL A 249 -5.45 1.69 10.76
CA VAL A 249 -4.23 2.51 10.90
C VAL A 249 -3.01 1.61 10.93
N SER A 250 -2.02 1.88 10.08
CA SER A 250 -0.76 1.14 10.07
C SER A 250 0.25 1.71 11.06
N CYS A 251 1.17 0.86 11.52
CA CYS A 251 2.45 1.29 12.11
C CYS A 251 3.55 0.26 11.79
N CYS A 252 4.75 0.63 11.38
CA CYS A 252 5.13 1.97 10.93
C CYS A 252 5.94 1.93 9.62
N ASP A 253 5.88 0.84 8.88
CA ASP A 253 6.54 0.69 7.56
C ASP A 253 8.06 0.88 7.62
N ALA A 254 8.69 0.38 8.69
CA ALA A 254 10.14 0.43 8.80
C ALA A 254 10.83 -0.39 7.71
N THR A 255 12.06 -0.02 7.36
CA THR A 255 12.83 -0.65 6.27
C THR A 255 13.20 -2.13 6.47
N GLY A 256 12.89 -2.72 7.62
CA GLY A 256 13.25 -4.08 7.96
C GLY A 256 12.42 -4.64 9.12
N ALA A 257 12.19 -5.95 9.15
CA ALA A 257 11.45 -6.60 10.24
C ALA A 257 12.10 -6.39 11.63
N ARG A 258 13.42 -6.23 11.70
CA ARG A 258 14.15 -5.91 12.94
C ARG A 258 13.90 -4.47 13.37
N GLN A 259 13.92 -3.53 12.43
CA GLN A 259 13.70 -2.11 12.67
C GLN A 259 12.27 -1.88 13.14
N GLU A 260 11.30 -2.50 12.47
CA GLU A 260 9.90 -2.45 12.87
C GLU A 260 9.70 -3.03 14.29
N ARG A 261 10.34 -4.16 14.61
CA ARG A 261 10.31 -4.69 15.98
C ARG A 261 10.89 -3.73 17.03
N SER A 262 11.87 -2.90 16.68
CA SER A 262 12.40 -1.87 17.58
C SER A 262 11.39 -0.74 17.78
N ILE A 263 10.78 -0.25 16.69
CA ILE A 263 9.75 0.80 16.74
C ILE A 263 8.55 0.32 17.57
N LEU A 264 8.03 -0.87 17.31
CA LEU A 264 6.89 -1.43 18.07
C LEU A 264 7.23 -1.64 19.55
N TYR A 265 8.46 -2.03 19.86
CA TYR A 265 8.91 -2.16 21.25
C TYR A 265 8.89 -0.80 21.96
N GLU A 266 9.47 0.24 21.35
CA GLU A 266 9.48 1.60 21.91
C GLU A 266 8.07 2.18 22.03
N LEU A 267 7.23 1.96 21.01
CA LEU A 267 5.82 2.33 21.00
C LEU A 267 5.07 1.68 22.17
N GLU A 268 5.27 0.38 22.40
CA GLU A 268 4.70 -0.34 23.54
C GLU A 268 5.18 0.24 24.87
N GLN A 269 6.50 0.49 25.03
CA GLN A 269 7.05 1.12 26.24
C GLN A 269 6.48 2.51 26.48
N ALA A 270 6.13 3.23 25.42
CA ALA A 270 5.49 4.55 25.49
C ALA A 270 3.98 4.48 25.79
N GLY A 271 3.39 3.28 25.86
CA GLY A 271 1.96 3.05 26.10
C GLY A 271 1.09 3.12 24.83
N GLY A 272 1.70 3.10 23.64
CA GLY A 272 1.00 3.25 22.35
C GLY A 272 0.71 1.94 21.61
N GLY A 273 0.95 0.77 22.21
CA GLY A 273 0.80 -0.54 21.55
C GLY A 273 -0.61 -0.90 21.07
N ALA A 274 -1.63 -0.10 21.39
CA ALA A 274 -3.02 -0.25 20.93
C ALA A 274 -3.49 0.90 20.03
N LEU A 275 -2.58 1.77 19.56
CA LEU A 275 -2.88 2.93 18.72
C LEU A 275 -2.67 2.67 17.22
N TYR A 276 -2.72 1.41 16.80
CA TYR A 276 -2.66 0.96 15.41
C TYR A 276 -3.36 -0.40 15.28
N ASP A 277 -3.79 -0.73 14.05
CA ASP A 277 -4.52 -1.96 13.74
C ASP A 277 -3.64 -3.01 13.01
N VAL A 278 -2.71 -2.57 12.14
CA VAL A 278 -1.84 -3.46 11.36
C VAL A 278 -0.39 -3.01 11.51
N ALA A 279 0.50 -3.95 11.90
CA ALA A 279 1.92 -3.67 11.88
C ALA A 279 2.48 -3.77 10.44
N THR A 280 3.19 -2.78 9.94
CA THR A 280 3.66 -2.75 8.54
C THR A 280 5.18 -2.58 8.46
N TRP A 281 5.83 -3.21 7.48
CA TRP A 281 7.30 -3.26 7.38
C TRP A 281 7.79 -3.67 5.98
N HIS A 282 9.04 -3.35 5.66
CA HIS A 282 9.75 -3.75 4.44
C HIS A 282 10.82 -4.81 4.75
N ASN A 283 11.37 -5.50 3.74
CA ASN A 283 12.46 -6.47 3.98
C ASN A 283 13.88 -5.95 3.70
N TYR A 284 14.05 -4.69 3.31
CA TYR A 284 15.32 -4.16 2.78
C TYR A 284 16.51 -4.33 3.74
N GLN A 285 16.29 -4.15 5.04
CA GLN A 285 17.37 -4.21 6.04
C GLN A 285 17.36 -5.47 6.92
N SER A 286 16.28 -6.25 6.91
CA SER A 286 16.19 -7.52 7.63
C SER A 286 14.92 -8.34 7.34
N ASN A 287 15.08 -9.67 7.42
CA ASN A 287 14.02 -10.65 7.19
C ASN A 287 13.15 -10.91 8.44
N PRO A 288 11.91 -11.43 8.26
CA PRO A 288 10.98 -11.77 9.32
C PRO A 288 11.33 -13.12 10.01
N GLU A 289 12.57 -13.29 10.46
CA GLU A 289 13.06 -14.55 11.05
C GLU A 289 12.42 -14.94 12.39
N ARG A 290 11.60 -14.04 12.97
CA ARG A 290 10.89 -14.25 14.23
C ARG A 290 9.61 -13.42 14.25
N ALA A 291 8.61 -13.91 14.98
CA ALA A 291 7.32 -13.25 15.14
C ALA A 291 7.44 -11.82 15.70
N PHE A 292 6.51 -10.97 15.30
CA PHE A 292 6.32 -9.63 15.85
C PHE A 292 5.63 -9.70 17.21
N ASN A 293 6.08 -8.88 18.17
CA ASN A 293 5.34 -8.64 19.41
C ASN A 293 4.35 -7.49 19.20
N SER A 294 3.36 -7.70 18.35
CA SER A 294 2.39 -6.69 17.92
C SER A 294 1.14 -6.67 18.79
N GLN A 295 1.16 -7.18 20.03
CA GLN A 295 -0.01 -7.30 20.93
C GLN A 295 -1.22 -8.07 20.36
N GLY A 296 -0.98 -8.88 19.32
CA GLY A 296 -2.02 -9.66 18.64
C GLY A 296 -2.54 -9.01 17.36
N GLN A 297 -2.17 -7.76 17.06
CA GLN A 297 -2.42 -7.15 15.76
C GLN A 297 -1.72 -7.92 14.64
N PRO A 298 -2.34 -8.09 13.46
CA PRO A 298 -1.67 -8.68 12.31
C PRO A 298 -0.48 -7.83 11.86
N ASN A 299 0.40 -8.41 11.04
CA ASN A 299 1.45 -7.66 10.38
C ASN A 299 1.46 -7.94 8.86
N MET A 300 1.94 -6.98 8.09
CA MET A 300 1.99 -7.00 6.63
C MET A 300 3.35 -6.52 6.15
N GLN A 301 4.02 -7.33 5.32
CA GLN A 301 5.14 -6.84 4.54
C GLN A 301 4.60 -6.02 3.37
N THR A 302 4.95 -4.74 3.29
CA THR A 302 4.34 -3.80 2.35
C THR A 302 5.22 -3.55 1.11
N GLU A 303 6.53 -3.79 1.24
CA GLU A 303 7.47 -3.75 0.13
C GLU A 303 8.50 -4.88 0.18
N TYR A 304 8.78 -5.46 -1.00
CA TYR A 304 9.91 -6.37 -1.25
C TYR A 304 10.61 -5.95 -2.53
N ALA A 305 11.91 -5.65 -2.45
CA ALA A 305 12.78 -5.56 -3.61
C ALA A 305 14.22 -5.96 -3.24
N ASP A 306 15.00 -6.44 -4.21
CA ASP A 306 16.44 -6.64 -4.04
C ASP A 306 17.24 -5.34 -4.13
N GLY A 307 16.55 -4.22 -4.40
CA GLY A 307 17.08 -2.86 -4.47
C GLY A 307 18.17 -2.65 -5.52
N SER A 308 18.42 -3.63 -6.39
CA SER A 308 19.57 -3.61 -7.29
C SER A 308 19.39 -4.51 -8.51
N GLY A 309 19.88 -4.05 -9.66
CA GLY A 309 19.92 -4.86 -10.88
C GLY A 309 18.69 -4.71 -11.78
N PRO A 310 18.73 -5.35 -12.97
CA PRO A 310 17.62 -5.37 -13.91
C PRO A 310 16.53 -6.34 -13.44
N TRP A 311 15.34 -6.23 -14.06
CA TRP A 311 14.25 -7.20 -13.89
C TRP A 311 14.74 -8.66 -14.02
N ASN A 312 14.43 -9.48 -13.01
CA ASN A 312 14.78 -10.89 -12.99
C ASN A 312 13.59 -11.75 -13.46
N THR A 313 13.75 -12.47 -14.56
CA THR A 313 12.70 -13.36 -15.10
C THR A 313 12.73 -14.77 -14.50
N THR A 314 13.56 -15.00 -13.49
CA THR A 314 13.88 -16.33 -12.97
C THR A 314 13.17 -16.59 -11.64
N TRP A 315 12.60 -17.78 -11.45
CA TRP A 315 11.84 -18.11 -10.24
C TRP A 315 12.69 -18.70 -9.12
N ASP A 316 13.61 -19.63 -9.44
CA ASP A 316 14.29 -20.48 -8.46
C ASP A 316 15.66 -21.03 -8.92
N THR A 317 16.35 -20.34 -9.83
CA THR A 317 17.54 -20.91 -10.49
C THR A 317 18.86 -20.53 -9.83
N THR A 318 19.02 -19.28 -9.43
CA THR A 318 20.32 -18.73 -9.01
C THR A 318 20.39 -18.44 -7.52
N GLY A 319 19.25 -18.36 -6.84
CA GLY A 319 19.15 -17.93 -5.45
C GLY A 319 19.35 -16.42 -5.27
N GLN A 320 19.27 -15.63 -6.35
CA GLN A 320 19.28 -14.17 -6.26
C GLN A 320 18.04 -13.65 -5.51
N LEU A 321 18.21 -12.55 -4.77
CA LEU A 321 17.16 -12.01 -3.90
C LEU A 321 15.88 -11.56 -4.65
N ALA A 322 15.98 -11.22 -5.95
CA ALA A 322 14.83 -10.94 -6.80
C ALA A 322 14.09 -12.17 -7.36
N GLU A 323 14.59 -13.39 -7.13
CA GLU A 323 13.89 -14.59 -7.56
C GLU A 323 12.69 -14.88 -6.64
N GLY A 324 11.57 -15.29 -7.23
CA GLY A 324 10.33 -15.48 -6.48
C GLY A 324 10.39 -16.56 -5.39
N LEU A 325 11.25 -17.57 -5.53
CA LEU A 325 11.51 -18.53 -4.45
C LEU A 325 12.14 -17.86 -3.22
N GLN A 326 13.02 -16.86 -3.39
CA GLN A 326 13.56 -16.12 -2.26
C GLN A 326 12.47 -15.34 -1.53
N TRP A 327 11.50 -14.79 -2.26
CA TRP A 327 10.36 -14.07 -1.67
C TRP A 327 9.46 -15.04 -0.90
N ALA A 328 9.19 -16.21 -1.49
CA ALA A 328 8.36 -17.25 -0.89
C ALA A 328 8.93 -17.89 0.38
N MET A 329 10.24 -17.81 0.62
CA MET A 329 10.85 -18.34 1.85
C MET A 329 10.50 -17.55 3.10
N TYR A 330 9.99 -16.32 2.96
CA TYR A 330 9.70 -15.41 4.06
C TYR A 330 8.21 -15.04 4.20
N MET A 331 7.34 -15.61 3.36
CA MET A 331 5.88 -15.52 3.45
C MET A 331 5.30 -16.62 4.36
#